data_AF-A0A2U3LQC0-F1
#
_entry.id   AF-A0A2U3LQC0-F1
#
_cell.length_a   1.000
_cell.length_b   1.000
_cell.length_c   1.000
_cell.angle_alpha   90.00
_cell.angle_beta   90.00
_cell.angle_gamma   90.00
#
_symmetry.space_group_name_H-M   'P 1'
#
loop_
_entity.id
_entity.type
_entity.pdbx_description
1 polymer ?
#
loop_
_entity_poly.entity_id
_entity_poly.type
_entity_poly.pdbx_seq_one_letter_code
_entity_poly.pdbx_strand_id
1 'polypeptide(L)'
;MYDHAKPWVTHVSIQGSDLEKSRDYVAQYRKPVIYDECKYEGNIPQRWGNISAQELVRRFWLGTVSGAYAGHGETYLNPADILWWSKGGVLHGESPRRIAFLRKILETAPAEGLNSLATYYLGAGQPGRYYLFYFDVNQPAEYTFDLAPGAHYHADLIDPWEMTITPVPGAFTGKFTLKLPGKPSLAVRFEKVD
;
A
#
# COMPACT_ATOMS: atom_id res chain seq x y z
N MET A 1 -14.14 -19.22 -7.92
CA MET A 1 -13.25 -18.73 -6.85
C MET A 1 -13.02 -19.88 -5.88
N TYR A 2 -11.79 -20.08 -5.40
CA TYR A 2 -11.48 -21.14 -4.45
C TYR A 2 -12.11 -20.85 -3.08
N ASP A 3 -12.44 -21.88 -2.30
CA ASP A 3 -12.99 -21.73 -0.95
C ASP A 3 -11.87 -21.56 0.07
N HIS A 4 -11.58 -20.30 0.43
CA HIS A 4 -10.56 -19.97 1.43
C HIS A 4 -11.04 -20.14 2.88
N ALA A 5 -12.30 -20.51 3.13
CA ALA A 5 -12.82 -20.73 4.49
C ALA A 5 -12.36 -22.07 5.08
N LYS A 6 -11.89 -23.02 4.25
CA LYS A 6 -11.37 -24.33 4.68
C LYS A 6 -10.38 -24.20 5.86
N PRO A 7 -10.47 -25.07 6.88
CA PRO A 7 -9.72 -24.88 8.13
C PRO A 7 -8.20 -25.04 7.98
N TRP A 8 -7.72 -25.76 6.96
CA TRP A 8 -6.30 -25.91 6.66
C TRP A 8 -5.72 -24.77 5.81
N VAL A 9 -6.57 -23.87 5.28
CA VAL A 9 -6.12 -22.70 4.53
C VAL A 9 -5.78 -21.60 5.53
N THR A 10 -4.51 -21.18 5.56
CA THR A 10 -4.02 -20.21 6.55
C THR A 10 -4.27 -18.75 6.14
N HIS A 11 -4.35 -18.49 4.84
CA HIS A 11 -4.53 -17.14 4.27
C HIS A 11 -5.27 -17.19 2.94
N VAL A 12 -5.80 -16.04 2.52
CA VAL A 12 -6.42 -15.85 1.21
C VAL A 12 -5.31 -15.46 0.24
N SER A 13 -5.10 -16.26 -0.80
CA SER A 13 -4.12 -16.01 -1.87
C SER A 13 -4.90 -15.74 -3.17
N ILE A 14 -4.69 -14.55 -3.74
CA ILE A 14 -5.50 -14.03 -4.86
C ILE A 14 -4.60 -13.66 -6.04
N GLN A 15 -4.97 -14.13 -7.22
CA GLN A 15 -4.57 -13.54 -8.50
C GLN A 15 -5.66 -12.53 -8.92
N GLY A 16 -5.35 -11.24 -8.85
CA GLY A 16 -6.34 -10.17 -9.09
C GLY A 16 -5.76 -8.77 -8.93
N SER A 17 -6.45 -7.76 -9.44
CA SER A 17 -5.97 -6.37 -9.42
C SER A 17 -6.96 -5.38 -8.82
N ASP A 18 -7.94 -5.86 -8.06
CA ASP A 18 -8.96 -5.05 -7.40
C ASP A 18 -8.64 -4.94 -5.90
N LEU A 19 -7.57 -4.20 -5.60
CA LEU A 19 -6.95 -4.18 -4.28
C LEU A 19 -7.86 -3.57 -3.20
N GLU A 20 -8.84 -2.76 -3.57
CA GLU A 20 -9.79 -2.16 -2.61
C GLU A 20 -10.75 -3.21 -2.01
N LYS A 21 -11.05 -4.28 -2.75
CA LYS A 21 -11.83 -5.43 -2.25
C LYS A 21 -11.14 -6.23 -1.15
N SER A 22 -9.87 -5.93 -0.85
CA SER A 22 -9.16 -6.53 0.28
C SER A 22 -9.96 -6.43 1.58
N ARG A 23 -10.64 -5.30 1.81
CA ARG A 23 -11.45 -5.08 3.00
C ARG A 23 -12.57 -6.10 3.14
N ASP A 24 -13.26 -6.39 2.04
CA ASP A 24 -14.34 -7.37 1.98
C ASP A 24 -13.79 -8.78 2.23
N TYR A 25 -12.64 -9.11 1.64
CA TYR A 25 -11.99 -10.41 1.85
C TYR A 25 -11.52 -10.60 3.29
N VAL A 26 -10.93 -9.57 3.91
CA VAL A 26 -10.55 -9.61 5.33
C VAL A 26 -11.78 -9.82 6.21
N ALA A 27 -12.87 -9.08 5.97
CA ALA A 27 -14.10 -9.22 6.74
C ALA A 27 -14.76 -10.60 6.55
N GLN A 28 -14.78 -11.11 5.32
CA GLN A 28 -15.38 -12.39 4.96
C GLN A 28 -14.61 -13.56 5.56
N TYR A 29 -13.29 -13.63 5.32
CA TYR A 29 -12.49 -14.80 5.66
C TYR A 29 -11.83 -14.72 7.03
N ARG A 30 -11.64 -13.51 7.58
CA ARG A 30 -10.92 -13.25 8.84
C ARG A 30 -9.55 -13.95 8.89
N LYS A 31 -8.88 -13.94 7.74
CA LYS A 31 -7.53 -14.48 7.52
C LYS A 31 -6.70 -13.41 6.81
N PRO A 32 -5.36 -13.45 6.90
CA PRO A 32 -4.52 -12.58 6.08
C PRO A 32 -4.90 -12.69 4.60
N VAL A 33 -4.93 -11.56 3.90
CA VAL A 33 -5.23 -11.49 2.47
C VAL A 33 -3.97 -11.09 1.73
N ILE A 34 -3.58 -11.88 0.75
CA ILE A 34 -2.38 -11.70 -0.06
C ILE A 34 -2.79 -11.72 -1.52
N TYR A 35 -2.52 -10.61 -2.22
CA TYR A 35 -2.54 -10.59 -3.67
C TYR A 35 -1.20 -11.09 -4.18
N ASP A 36 -1.04 -12.41 -4.22
CA ASP A 36 0.20 -13.06 -4.68
C ASP A 36 0.52 -12.71 -6.14
N GLU A 37 -0.51 -12.38 -6.93
CA GLU A 37 -0.33 -11.82 -8.26
C GLU A 37 -1.30 -10.66 -8.50
N CYS A 38 -0.76 -9.44 -8.45
CA CYS A 38 -1.47 -8.22 -8.80
C CYS A 38 -0.95 -7.61 -10.10
N LYS A 39 -0.70 -8.45 -11.12
CA LYS A 39 0.08 -8.13 -12.33
C LYS A 39 1.54 -7.77 -12.03
N TYR A 40 2.34 -7.66 -13.08
CA TYR A 40 3.78 -7.43 -12.98
C TYR A 40 4.23 -6.21 -13.79
N GLU A 41 5.23 -5.53 -13.24
CA GLU A 41 5.97 -4.50 -13.94
C GLU A 41 6.71 -5.14 -15.13
N GLY A 42 6.56 -4.59 -16.34
CA GLY A 42 7.21 -5.17 -17.50
C GLY A 42 6.71 -4.65 -18.83
N ASN A 43 7.00 -5.40 -19.90
CA ASN A 43 6.63 -5.03 -21.28
C ASN A 43 6.31 -6.23 -22.18
N ILE A 44 6.05 -7.41 -21.61
CA ILE A 44 5.62 -8.57 -22.42
C ILE A 44 4.26 -8.29 -23.11
N PRO A 45 3.94 -8.97 -24.22
CA PRO A 45 2.66 -8.73 -24.91
C PRO A 45 1.43 -9.12 -24.08
N GLN A 46 1.58 -9.91 -23.02
CA GLN A 46 0.48 -10.32 -22.17
C GLN A 46 0.11 -9.24 -21.13
N ARG A 47 -1.19 -8.92 -21.07
CA ARG A 47 -1.78 -7.86 -20.21
C ARG A 47 -1.53 -7.99 -18.70
N TRP A 48 -1.00 -9.13 -18.25
CA TRP A 48 -0.69 -9.41 -16.85
C TRP A 48 0.75 -9.01 -16.48
N GLY A 49 1.63 -8.80 -17.46
CA GLY A 49 3.06 -8.49 -17.23
C GLY A 49 3.55 -7.24 -17.94
N ASN A 50 2.68 -6.25 -18.13
CA ASN A 50 2.99 -5.06 -18.91
C ASN A 50 2.48 -3.75 -18.27
N ILE A 51 2.36 -3.73 -16.95
CA ILE A 51 2.08 -2.48 -16.23
C ILE A 51 3.40 -1.73 -15.97
N SER A 52 3.29 -0.42 -15.75
CA SER A 52 4.45 0.39 -15.36
C SER A 52 4.86 0.11 -13.91
N ALA A 53 6.09 0.49 -13.58
CA ALA A 53 6.59 0.49 -12.21
C ALA A 53 5.69 1.28 -11.25
N GLN A 54 5.25 2.47 -11.68
CA GLN A 54 4.38 3.36 -10.90
C GLN A 54 3.05 2.68 -10.56
N GLU A 55 2.45 1.98 -11.53
CA GLU A 55 1.19 1.25 -11.31
C GLU A 55 1.38 0.07 -10.36
N LEU A 56 2.52 -0.64 -10.43
CA LEU A 56 2.81 -1.72 -9.47
C LEU A 56 3.02 -1.14 -8.06
N VAL A 57 3.77 -0.04 -7.92
CA VAL A 57 3.94 0.66 -6.64
C VAL A 57 2.59 1.09 -6.08
N ARG A 58 1.73 1.72 -6.89
CA ARG A 58 0.36 2.10 -6.52
C ARG A 58 -0.44 0.92 -5.96
N ARG A 59 -0.36 -0.27 -6.59
CA ARG A 59 -1.05 -1.48 -6.10
C ARG A 59 -0.54 -1.97 -4.75
N PHE A 60 0.77 -1.88 -4.51
CA PHE A 60 1.34 -2.20 -3.20
C PHE A 60 0.83 -1.27 -2.11
N TRP A 61 0.72 0.02 -2.40
CA TRP A 61 0.15 1.00 -1.48
C TRP A 61 -1.34 0.76 -1.24
N LEU A 62 -2.14 0.55 -2.30
CA LEU A 62 -3.56 0.22 -2.18
C LEU A 62 -3.81 -1.06 -1.38
N GLY A 63 -3.05 -2.13 -1.64
CA GLY A 63 -3.12 -3.37 -0.87
C GLY A 63 -2.85 -3.11 0.61
N THR A 64 -1.76 -2.39 0.91
CA THR A 64 -1.36 -2.04 2.29
C THR A 64 -2.44 -1.26 3.02
N VAL A 65 -2.94 -0.15 2.45
CA VAL A 65 -3.96 0.69 3.12
C VAL A 65 -5.36 0.04 3.13
N SER A 66 -5.55 -1.03 2.35
CA SER A 66 -6.77 -1.84 2.37
C SER A 66 -6.67 -3.06 3.29
N GLY A 67 -5.56 -3.21 4.05
CA GLY A 67 -5.37 -4.28 5.03
C GLY A 67 -4.92 -5.63 4.43
N ALA A 68 -4.30 -5.61 3.25
CA ALA A 68 -3.77 -6.78 2.57
C ALA A 68 -2.26 -6.63 2.26
N TYR A 69 -1.69 -7.73 1.77
CA TYR A 69 -0.31 -7.81 1.30
C TYR A 69 -0.30 -8.04 -0.22
N ALA A 70 0.81 -7.72 -0.88
CA ALA A 70 0.97 -7.89 -2.33
C ALA A 70 2.31 -8.55 -2.68
N GLY A 71 2.28 -9.44 -3.67
CA GLY A 71 3.44 -10.07 -4.28
C GLY A 71 3.99 -9.24 -5.43
N HIS A 72 5.33 -9.21 -5.55
CA HIS A 72 6.02 -8.53 -6.65
C HIS A 72 6.35 -9.53 -7.76
N GLY A 73 6.31 -9.06 -9.01
CA GLY A 73 6.93 -9.75 -10.14
C GLY A 73 7.33 -8.75 -11.23
N GLU A 74 8.30 -9.18 -12.05
CA GLU A 74 8.88 -8.40 -13.13
C GLU A 74 8.99 -9.24 -14.42
N THR A 75 8.58 -8.64 -15.54
CA THR A 75 8.48 -9.29 -16.85
C THR A 75 8.93 -8.37 -17.99
N TYR A 76 10.17 -7.87 -17.92
CA TYR A 76 10.80 -7.19 -19.05
C TYR A 76 11.37 -8.20 -20.05
N LEU A 77 10.98 -8.08 -21.33
CA LEU A 77 11.56 -8.84 -22.43
C LEU A 77 13.08 -8.65 -22.46
N ASN A 78 13.79 -9.77 -22.47
CA ASN A 78 15.24 -9.82 -22.45
C ASN A 78 15.73 -10.57 -23.72
N PRO A 79 16.75 -10.08 -24.43
CA PRO A 79 17.30 -10.77 -25.61
C PRO A 79 17.76 -12.21 -25.36
N ALA A 80 18.15 -12.55 -24.13
CA ALA A 80 18.51 -13.90 -23.71
C ALA A 80 17.29 -14.76 -23.30
N ASP A 81 16.06 -14.28 -23.56
CA ASP A 81 14.79 -14.90 -23.16
C ASP A 81 14.68 -15.11 -21.63
N ILE A 82 15.35 -14.31 -20.81
CA ILE A 82 15.25 -14.38 -19.35
C ILE A 82 14.16 -13.43 -18.85
N LEU A 83 13.02 -13.98 -18.42
CA LEU A 83 11.99 -13.24 -17.68
C LEU A 83 12.15 -13.51 -16.19
N TRP A 84 12.38 -12.48 -15.40
CA TRP A 84 12.68 -12.61 -13.97
C TRP A 84 11.59 -13.39 -13.22
N TRP A 85 10.32 -13.09 -13.50
CA TRP A 85 9.17 -13.78 -12.91
C TRP A 85 9.22 -15.32 -12.98
N SER A 86 9.75 -15.92 -14.06
CA SER A 86 9.82 -17.38 -14.21
C SER A 86 11.21 -17.98 -14.09
N LYS A 87 12.25 -17.25 -14.52
CA LYS A 87 13.63 -17.75 -14.62
C LYS A 87 14.57 -17.13 -13.58
N GLY A 88 14.09 -16.15 -12.79
CA GLY A 88 14.93 -15.38 -11.86
C GLY A 88 15.97 -14.53 -12.58
N GLY A 89 17.05 -14.16 -11.87
CA GLY A 89 18.14 -13.35 -12.40
C GLY A 89 18.15 -11.93 -11.83
N VAL A 90 18.43 -10.96 -12.68
CA VAL A 90 18.57 -9.54 -12.30
C VAL A 90 17.23 -8.82 -12.48
N LEU A 91 16.86 -7.98 -11.51
CA LEU A 91 15.73 -7.06 -11.63
C LEU A 91 16.17 -5.84 -12.44
N HIS A 92 15.38 -5.47 -13.45
CA HIS A 92 15.60 -4.35 -14.34
C HIS A 92 14.63 -3.19 -14.10
N GLY A 93 13.56 -3.44 -13.36
CA GLY A 93 12.50 -2.50 -13.05
C GLY A 93 12.85 -1.50 -11.96
N GLU A 94 11.91 -0.59 -11.75
CA GLU A 94 12.00 0.51 -10.82
C GLU A 94 11.20 0.27 -9.53
N SER A 95 10.15 -0.55 -9.57
CA SER A 95 9.31 -0.80 -8.39
C SER A 95 10.02 -1.49 -7.23
N PRO A 96 11.03 -2.37 -7.39
CA PRO A 96 11.66 -3.05 -6.25
C PRO A 96 12.21 -2.09 -5.20
N ARG A 97 12.83 -0.98 -5.62
CA ARG A 97 13.36 0.04 -4.70
C ARG A 97 12.25 0.77 -3.93
N ARG A 98 11.14 1.07 -4.60
CA ARG A 98 9.98 1.75 -4.00
C ARG A 98 9.18 0.82 -3.07
N ILE A 99 9.10 -0.47 -3.41
CA ILE A 99 8.54 -1.50 -2.53
C ILE A 99 9.42 -1.67 -1.29
N ALA A 100 10.75 -1.66 -1.44
CA ALA A 100 11.67 -1.66 -0.31
C ALA A 100 11.54 -0.39 0.56
N PHE A 101 11.23 0.77 -0.03
CA PHE A 101 10.91 1.99 0.71
C PHE A 101 9.62 1.85 1.53
N LEU A 102 8.54 1.34 0.92
CA LEU A 102 7.30 1.02 1.65
C LEU A 102 7.57 0.02 2.79
N ARG A 103 8.37 -1.02 2.55
CA ARG A 103 8.77 -1.97 3.59
C ARG A 103 9.41 -1.28 4.80
N LYS A 104 10.33 -0.33 4.58
CA LYS A 104 10.97 0.41 5.69
C LYS A 104 9.95 1.20 6.52
N ILE A 105 8.94 1.81 5.88
CA ILE A 105 7.85 2.51 6.57
C ILE A 105 7.04 1.52 7.43
N LEU A 106 6.76 0.33 6.90
CA LEU A 106 5.98 -0.69 7.61
C LEU A 106 6.78 -1.37 8.74
N GLU A 107 8.10 -1.50 8.61
CA GLU A 107 8.97 -2.02 9.68
C GLU A 107 9.05 -1.08 10.89
N THR A 108 8.75 0.22 10.73
CA THR A 108 8.62 1.16 11.85
C THR A 108 7.19 1.30 12.37
N ALA A 109 6.21 0.74 11.66
CA ALA A 109 4.82 0.74 12.08
C ALA A 109 4.57 -0.29 13.20
N PRO A 110 3.38 -0.31 13.84
CA PRO A 110 3.01 -1.34 14.79
C PRO A 110 3.24 -2.77 14.28
N ALA A 111 4.00 -3.58 15.04
CA ALA A 111 4.42 -4.92 14.64
C ALA A 111 3.26 -5.92 14.47
N GLU A 112 2.09 -5.63 15.02
CA GLU A 112 0.87 -6.43 14.86
C GLU A 112 0.23 -6.23 13.47
N GLY A 113 0.71 -5.26 12.69
CA GLY A 113 0.21 -4.90 11.39
C GLY A 113 -0.84 -3.78 11.42
N LEU A 114 -1.33 -3.43 10.23
CA LEU A 114 -2.29 -2.37 10.00
C LEU A 114 -3.61 -2.95 9.49
N ASN A 115 -4.72 -2.50 10.05
CA ASN A 115 -6.05 -2.81 9.54
C ASN A 115 -6.61 -1.60 8.79
N SER A 116 -7.39 -1.86 7.73
CA SER A 116 -8.06 -0.80 6.99
C SER A 116 -9.04 -0.03 7.88
N LEU A 117 -9.08 1.29 7.69
CA LEU A 117 -9.94 2.22 8.42
C LEU A 117 -11.19 2.53 7.59
N ALA A 118 -12.30 2.75 8.28
CA ALA A 118 -13.55 3.20 7.68
C ALA A 118 -13.55 4.72 7.48
N THR A 119 -12.68 5.21 6.60
CA THR A 119 -12.50 6.63 6.27
C THR A 119 -12.84 6.92 4.80
N TYR A 120 -13.04 8.19 4.45
CA TYR A 120 -13.38 8.60 3.09
C TYR A 120 -12.27 8.29 2.08
N TYR A 121 -11.03 8.75 2.36
CA TYR A 121 -9.86 8.24 1.65
C TYR A 121 -9.37 6.95 2.30
N LEU A 122 -8.78 6.09 1.50
CA LEU A 122 -8.22 4.82 1.96
C LEU A 122 -7.11 5.09 2.97
N GLY A 123 -7.21 4.41 4.11
CA GLY A 123 -6.19 4.42 5.14
C GLY A 123 -6.20 3.13 5.93
N ALA A 124 -5.05 2.81 6.53
CA ALA A 124 -4.91 1.72 7.48
C ALA A 124 -4.18 2.20 8.73
N GLY A 125 -4.40 1.53 9.85
CA GLY A 125 -3.83 1.99 11.11
C GLY A 125 -4.24 1.17 12.32
N GLN A 126 -3.78 1.64 13.47
CA GLN A 126 -4.27 1.29 14.78
C GLN A 126 -4.73 2.59 15.45
N PRO A 127 -6.05 2.81 15.62
CA PRO A 127 -6.56 4.05 16.17
C PRO A 127 -5.92 4.42 17.51
N GLY A 128 -5.52 5.68 17.68
CA GLY A 128 -4.81 6.13 18.89
C GLY A 128 -3.30 5.87 18.89
N ARG A 129 -2.74 5.21 17.86
CA ARG A 129 -1.32 4.84 17.79
C ARG A 129 -0.67 5.21 16.47
N TYR A 130 -1.25 4.80 15.35
CA TYR A 130 -0.65 4.93 14.02
C TYR A 130 -1.71 4.98 12.93
N TYR A 131 -1.53 5.85 11.94
CA TYR A 131 -2.41 5.99 10.77
C TYR A 131 -1.57 6.18 9.51
N LEU A 132 -1.97 5.54 8.42
CA LEU A 132 -1.36 5.71 7.10
C LEU A 132 -2.47 5.83 6.05
N PHE A 133 -2.56 7.01 5.44
CA PHE A 133 -3.50 7.33 4.37
C PHE A 133 -2.77 7.37 3.04
N TYR A 134 -3.41 6.89 1.97
CA TYR A 134 -2.90 6.97 0.60
C TYR A 134 -3.97 7.54 -0.33
N PHE A 135 -3.61 8.57 -1.10
CA PHE A 135 -4.55 9.32 -1.93
C PHE A 135 -4.72 8.77 -3.35
N ASP A 136 -3.99 7.71 -3.70
CA ASP A 136 -4.12 7.00 -4.96
C ASP A 136 -3.94 7.91 -6.19
N VAL A 137 -4.88 7.93 -7.13
CA VAL A 137 -4.86 8.84 -8.29
C VAL A 137 -5.36 10.25 -7.96
N ASN A 138 -5.87 10.47 -6.74
CA ASN A 138 -6.48 11.73 -6.33
C ASN A 138 -5.42 12.71 -5.82
N GLN A 139 -5.70 14.00 -6.01
CA GLN A 139 -4.77 15.10 -5.73
C GLN A 139 -5.39 16.17 -4.82
N PRO A 140 -5.87 15.82 -3.61
CA PRO A 140 -6.47 16.82 -2.71
C PRO A 140 -5.45 17.92 -2.38
N ALA A 141 -5.89 19.18 -2.46
CA ALA A 141 -5.14 20.33 -1.96
C ALA A 141 -5.35 20.55 -0.44
N GLU A 142 -6.36 19.89 0.12
CA GLU A 142 -6.60 19.78 1.55
C GLU A 142 -7.45 18.56 1.85
N TYR A 143 -7.34 18.04 3.07
CA TYR A 143 -8.20 16.98 3.56
C TYR A 143 -8.45 17.15 5.06
N THR A 144 -9.68 16.86 5.47
CA THR A 144 -10.07 16.83 6.88
C THR A 144 -9.90 15.43 7.43
N PHE A 145 -8.91 15.28 8.31
CA PHE A 145 -8.68 14.05 9.04
C PHE A 145 -9.53 14.01 10.30
N ASP A 146 -9.91 12.80 10.72
CA ASP A 146 -10.61 12.53 11.97
C ASP A 146 -9.88 11.39 12.67
N LEU A 147 -8.89 11.76 13.49
CA LEU A 147 -8.06 10.82 14.24
C LEU A 147 -8.66 10.60 15.63
N ALA A 148 -8.22 9.54 16.32
CA ALA A 148 -8.70 9.29 17.68
C ALA A 148 -8.34 10.48 18.60
N PRO A 149 -9.30 11.04 19.34
CA PRO A 149 -9.06 12.17 20.22
C PRO A 149 -8.25 11.75 21.45
N GLY A 150 -7.65 12.72 22.16
CA GLY A 150 -6.91 12.47 23.40
C GLY A 150 -5.47 11.99 23.21
N ALA A 151 -5.01 11.88 21.97
CA ALA A 151 -3.61 11.68 21.62
C ALA A 151 -3.13 12.84 20.72
N HIS A 152 -1.85 13.16 20.82
CA HIS A 152 -1.16 14.06 19.90
C HIS A 152 -0.40 13.22 18.88
N TYR A 153 -0.35 13.70 17.64
CA TYR A 153 0.35 13.03 16.56
C TYR A 153 1.32 13.98 15.88
N HIS A 154 2.49 13.47 15.49
CA HIS A 154 3.26 14.07 14.40
C HIS A 154 2.73 13.54 13.08
N ALA A 155 2.96 14.29 12.01
CA ALA A 155 2.55 13.90 10.68
C ALA A 155 3.72 13.96 9.71
N ASP A 156 3.76 13.03 8.77
CA ASP A 156 4.68 13.04 7.64
C ASP A 156 3.92 12.98 6.33
N LEU A 157 4.35 13.78 5.37
CA LEU A 157 3.98 13.66 3.98
C LEU A 157 4.95 12.71 3.29
N ILE A 158 4.43 11.68 2.66
CA ILE A 158 5.21 10.64 1.99
C ILE A 158 4.96 10.72 0.49
N ASP A 159 6.03 10.76 -0.28
CA ASP A 159 6.00 10.52 -1.72
C ASP A 159 6.54 9.10 -1.99
N PRO A 160 5.65 8.14 -2.29
CA PRO A 160 6.01 6.77 -2.63
C PRO A 160 6.99 6.61 -3.79
N TRP A 161 6.90 7.47 -4.81
CA TRP A 161 7.67 7.31 -6.04
C TRP A 161 9.06 7.92 -5.91
N GLU A 162 9.11 9.14 -5.37
CA GLU A 162 10.36 9.84 -5.04
C GLU A 162 11.04 9.26 -3.79
N MET A 163 10.34 8.39 -3.06
CA MET A 163 10.81 7.72 -1.84
C MET A 163 11.24 8.72 -0.75
N THR A 164 10.42 9.77 -0.55
CA THR A 164 10.69 10.82 0.44
C THR A 164 9.67 10.82 1.57
N ILE A 165 10.14 11.23 2.74
CA ILE A 165 9.32 11.45 3.94
C ILE A 165 9.63 12.87 4.40
N THR A 166 8.63 13.75 4.38
CA THR A 166 8.76 15.16 4.77
C THR A 166 7.92 15.42 6.01
N PRO A 167 8.53 15.77 7.16
CA PRO A 167 7.79 16.13 8.36
C PRO A 167 6.86 17.31 8.10
N VAL A 168 5.63 17.20 8.59
CA VAL A 168 4.64 18.28 8.53
C VAL A 168 4.67 19.02 9.86
N PRO A 169 5.02 20.32 9.89
CA PRO A 169 5.08 21.09 11.12
C PRO A 169 3.73 21.16 11.83
N GLY A 170 3.73 20.92 13.15
CA GLY A 170 2.55 21.03 14.00
C GLY A 170 2.36 19.81 14.91
N ALA A 171 1.36 19.91 15.78
CA ALA A 171 0.85 18.80 16.56
C ALA A 171 -0.63 18.61 16.20
N PHE A 172 -0.99 17.38 15.87
CA PHE A 172 -2.33 17.05 15.36
C PHE A 172 -3.11 16.27 16.40
N THR A 173 -4.43 16.49 16.50
CA THR A 173 -5.31 15.72 17.39
C THR A 173 -6.76 15.80 16.92
N GLY A 174 -7.54 14.74 17.15
CA GLY A 174 -8.95 14.70 16.79
C GLY A 174 -9.21 15.05 15.33
N LYS A 175 -10.16 15.95 15.11
CA LYS A 175 -10.57 16.42 13.78
C LYS A 175 -9.87 17.72 13.39
N PHE A 176 -9.18 17.72 12.26
CA PHE A 176 -8.48 18.90 11.74
C PHE A 176 -8.34 18.83 10.22
N THR A 177 -8.13 19.99 9.58
CA THR A 177 -7.87 20.09 8.15
C THR A 177 -6.39 20.35 7.91
N LEU A 178 -5.78 19.56 7.04
CA LEU A 178 -4.39 19.71 6.63
C LEU A 178 -4.34 20.15 5.16
N LYS A 179 -3.51 21.16 4.86
CA LYS A 179 -3.16 21.52 3.47
C LYS A 179 -2.22 20.47 2.89
N LEU A 180 -2.49 20.06 1.66
CA LEU A 180 -1.76 19.03 0.94
C LEU A 180 -1.24 19.60 -0.39
N PRO A 181 -0.21 19.00 -1.00
CA PRO A 181 0.43 19.57 -2.19
C PRO A 181 -0.42 19.61 -3.47
N GLY A 182 -1.62 18.99 -3.48
CA GLY A 182 -2.41 18.87 -4.70
C GLY A 182 -1.73 18.02 -5.77
N LYS A 183 -1.04 16.94 -5.36
CA LYS A 183 -0.39 15.97 -6.25
C LYS A 183 -0.95 14.57 -6.02
N PRO A 184 -1.06 13.74 -7.08
CA PRO A 184 -1.52 12.37 -6.94
C PRO A 184 -0.48 11.51 -6.24
N SER A 185 -0.93 10.33 -5.81
CA SER A 185 -0.09 9.23 -5.30
C SER A 185 0.71 9.56 -4.05
N LEU A 186 0.31 10.59 -3.31
CA LEU A 186 0.90 10.90 -2.02
C LEU A 186 0.26 10.08 -0.90
N ALA A 187 0.99 9.94 0.20
CA ALA A 187 0.52 9.37 1.44
C ALA A 187 0.75 10.34 2.60
N VAL A 188 -0.06 10.22 3.65
CA VAL A 188 0.17 10.92 4.92
C VAL A 188 0.17 9.90 6.04
N ARG A 189 1.22 9.95 6.86
CA ARG A 189 1.37 9.14 8.06
C ARG A 189 1.14 10.00 9.29
N PHE A 190 0.45 9.46 10.29
CA PHE A 190 0.38 10.03 11.64
C PHE A 190 0.82 8.99 12.65
N GLU A 191 1.71 9.38 13.55
CA GLU A 191 2.17 8.51 14.64
C GLU A 191 1.97 9.25 15.95
N LYS A 192 1.50 8.52 16.97
CA LYS A 192 1.28 9.11 18.29
C LYS A 192 2.61 9.57 18.88
N VAL A 193 2.59 10.78 19.44
CA VAL A 193 3.66 11.33 20.28
C VAL A 193 3.25 11.12 21.74
N ASP A 194 4.20 10.70 22.57
CA ASP A 194 4.02 10.58 24.02
C ASP A 194 3.92 11.96 24.71
#